data_AF-A0A151TZM5-F1
#
_entry.id   AF-A0A151TZM5-F1
#
_cell.length_a   1.000
_cell.length_b   1.000
_cell.length_c   1.000
_cell.angle_alpha   90.00
_cell.angle_beta   90.00
_cell.angle_gamma   90.00
#
_symmetry.space_group_name_H-M   'P 1'
#
loop_
_entity.id
_entity.type
_entity.pdbx_description
1 polymer ?
#
loop_
_entity_poly.entity_id
_entity_poly.type
_entity_poly.pdbx_seq_one_letter_code
_entity_poly.pdbx_strand_id
1 'polypeptide(L)' 'ERRLAYAVYMLVGEAEHWWRGTHHMLTARGVVVDWECFRRMFLEKYFLESVRHAKEAEFMRLHQEGMTISE' A
#
# COMPACT_ATOMS: atom_id res chain seq x y z
N GLU A 1 -4.21 -15.81 -0.43
CA GLU A 1 -3.17 -16.03 -1.46
C GLU A 1 -3.40 -15.25 -2.77
N ARG A 2 -4.50 -15.46 -3.52
CA ARG A 2 -4.74 -14.78 -4.82
C ARG A 2 -4.55 -13.26 -4.80
N ARG A 3 -4.99 -12.59 -3.73
CA ARG A 3 -4.85 -11.13 -3.56
C ARG A 3 -3.40 -10.65 -3.60
N LEU A 4 -2.49 -11.38 -2.95
CA LEU A 4 -1.06 -11.05 -2.96
C LEU A 4 -0.49 -11.20 -4.36
N ALA A 5 -0.77 -12.33 -5.03
CA ALA A 5 -0.29 -12.57 -6.39
C ALA A 5 -0.73 -11.47 -7.37
N TYR A 6 -2.00 -11.06 -7.32
CA TYR A 6 -2.50 -9.96 -8.15
C TYR A 6 -1.84 -8.62 -7.81
N ALA A 7 -1.71 -8.28 -6.52
CA ALA A 7 -1.09 -7.02 -6.13
C ALA A 7 0.37 -6.93 -6.57
N VAL A 8 1.13 -8.03 -6.44
CA VAL A 8 2.51 -8.12 -6.91
C VAL A 8 2.59 -8.04 -8.44
N TYR A 9 1.68 -8.69 -9.15
CA TYR A 9 1.59 -8.62 -10.62
C TYR A 9 1.34 -7.20 -11.13
N MET A 10 0.58 -6.39 -10.38
CA MET A 10 0.28 -5.01 -10.75
C MET A 10 1.41 -4.02 -10.45
N LEU A 11 2.50 -4.45 -9.78
CA LEU A 11 3.65 -3.59 -9.54
C LEU A 11 4.43 -3.38 -10.84
N VAL A 12 4.79 -2.14 -11.12
CA VAL A 12 5.56 -1.76 -12.30
C VAL A 12 6.66 -0.77 -11.92
N GLY A 13 7.74 -0.76 -12.70
CA GLY A 13 8.83 0.22 -12.53
C GLY A 13 9.53 0.11 -11.17
N GLU A 14 9.64 1.24 -10.45
CA GLU A 14 10.35 1.30 -9.17
C GLU A 14 9.73 0.38 -8.11
N ALA A 15 8.40 0.24 -8.10
CA ALA A 15 7.70 -0.60 -7.14
C ALA A 15 7.96 -2.09 -7.35
N GLU A 16 8.07 -2.54 -8.60
CA GLU A 16 8.44 -3.92 -8.92
C GLU A 16 9.88 -4.20 -8.47
N HIS A 17 10.81 -3.28 -8.77
CA HIS A 17 12.22 -3.42 -8.40
C HIS A 17 12.41 -3.47 -6.88
N TRP A 18 11.77 -2.53 -6.16
CA TRP A 18 11.77 -2.49 -4.71
C TRP A 18 11.17 -3.76 -4.09
N TRP A 19 10.03 -4.23 -4.60
CA TRP A 19 9.37 -5.42 -4.05
C TRP A 19 10.22 -6.67 -4.26
N ARG A 20 10.91 -6.81 -5.40
CA ARG A 20 11.82 -7.93 -5.66
C ARG A 20 12.94 -8.02 -4.61
N GLY A 21 13.59 -6.88 -4.31
CA GLY A 21 14.64 -6.82 -3.29
C GLY A 21 14.10 -7.08 -1.87
N THR A 22 12.98 -6.45 -1.53
CA THR A 22 12.31 -6.64 -0.23
C THR A 22 11.88 -8.10 -0.02
N HIS A 23 11.25 -8.70 -1.02
CA HIS A 23 10.80 -10.09 -0.98
C HIS A 23 11.98 -11.06 -0.80
N HIS A 24 13.08 -10.84 -1.51
CA HIS A 24 14.30 -11.63 -1.37
C HIS A 24 14.86 -11.54 0.06
N MET A 25 14.96 -10.32 0.62
CA MET A 25 15.41 -10.11 1.99
C MET A 25 14.50 -10.80 3.02
N LEU A 26 13.17 -10.69 2.88
CA LEU A 26 12.21 -11.31 3.78
C LEU A 26 12.31 -12.84 3.77
N THR A 27 12.42 -13.41 2.57
CA THR A 27 12.59 -14.86 2.38
C THR A 27 13.90 -15.34 3.00
N ALA A 28 15.00 -14.60 2.80
CA ALA A 28 16.30 -14.91 3.39
C ALA A 28 16.29 -14.86 4.94
N ARG A 29 15.40 -14.05 5.53
CA ARG A 29 15.16 -13.98 6.98
C ARG A 29 14.17 -15.03 7.49
N GLY A 30 13.65 -15.91 6.63
CA GLY A 30 12.63 -16.90 6.99
C GLY A 30 11.26 -16.30 7.32
N VAL A 31 11.00 -15.05 6.90
CA VAL A 31 9.71 -14.40 7.11
C VAL A 31 8.70 -14.95 6.11
N VAL A 32 7.54 -15.40 6.60
CA VAL A 32 6.42 -15.80 5.74
C VAL A 32 5.86 -14.56 5.05
N VAL A 33 5.93 -14.54 3.72
CA VAL A 33 5.41 -13.44 2.91
C VAL A 33 3.95 -13.72 2.54
N ASP A 34 3.05 -13.27 3.40
CA ASP A 34 1.62 -13.28 3.14
C ASP A 34 1.08 -11.89 2.75
N TRP A 35 -0.25 -11.78 2.62
CA TRP A 35 -0.90 -10.53 2.26
C TRP A 35 -0.65 -9.41 3.28
N GLU A 36 -0.62 -9.72 4.59
CA GLU A 36 -0.43 -8.72 5.62
C GLU A 36 1.00 -8.20 5.64
N CYS A 37 1.98 -9.09 5.48
CA CYS A 37 3.38 -8.74 5.34
C CYS A 37 3.60 -7.79 4.16
N PHE A 38 3.12 -8.16 2.97
CA PHE A 38 3.18 -7.31 1.78
C PHE A 38 2.52 -5.95 2.03
N ARG A 39 1.28 -5.95 2.52
CA ARG A 39 0.52 -4.71 2.74
C ARG A 39 1.23 -3.78 3.70
N ARG A 40 1.81 -4.30 4.79
CA ARG A 40 2.58 -3.51 5.75
C ARG A 40 3.79 -2.86 5.09
N MET A 41 4.64 -3.66 4.44
CA MET A 41 5.84 -3.17 3.77
C MET A 41 5.52 -2.14 2.68
N PHE A 42 4.48 -2.39 1.89
CA PHE A 42 4.05 -1.51 0.81
C PHE A 42 3.56 -0.15 1.35
N LEU A 43 2.71 -0.17 2.38
CA LEU A 43 2.20 1.07 2.98
C LEU A 43 3.30 1.85 3.69
N GLU A 44 4.22 1.18 4.38
CA GLU A 44 5.38 1.86 4.99
C GLU A 44 6.25 2.57 3.95
N LYS A 45 6.46 1.95 2.79
CA LYS A 45 7.29 2.50 1.70
C LYS A 45 6.61 3.64 0.94
N TYR A 46 5.33 3.47 0.58
CA TYR A 46 4.63 4.36 -0.37
C TYR A 46 3.56 5.25 0.28
N PHE A 47 3.07 4.89 1.46
CA PHE A 47 2.02 5.62 2.16
C PHE A 47 2.54 6.09 3.52
N LEU A 48 3.51 6.99 3.45
CA LEU A 48 4.18 7.59 4.60
C LEU A 48 3.16 8.14 5.60
N GLU A 49 3.54 8.12 6.87
CA GLU A 49 2.70 8.61 7.97
C GLU A 49 2.25 10.07 7.76
N SER A 50 3.10 10.92 7.20
CA SER A 50 2.72 12.31 6.86
C SER A 50 1.61 12.38 5.81
N VAL A 51 1.64 11.50 4.80
CA VAL A 51 0.60 11.41 3.76
C VAL A 51 -0.70 10.87 4.36
N ARG A 52 -0.61 9.92 5.30
CA ARG A 52 -1.77 9.44 6.07
C ARG A 52 -2.43 10.56 6.87
N HIS A 53 -1.64 11.31 7.64
CA HIS A 53 -2.12 12.45 8.43
C HIS A 53 -2.72 13.53 7.53
N ALA A 54 -2.10 13.81 6.38
CA ALA A 54 -2.64 14.77 5.42
C ALA A 54 -4.00 14.31 4.85
N LYS A 55 -4.14 13.03 4.48
CA LYS A 55 -5.40 12.47 3.99
C LYS A 55 -6.49 12.40 5.06
N GLU A 56 -6.12 12.13 6.31
CA GLU A 56 -7.04 12.21 7.45
C GLU A 56 -7.53 13.64 7.66
N ALA A 57 -6.63 14.63 7.63
CA ALA A 57 -7.02 16.04 7.74
C ALA A 57 -7.93 16.48 6.58
N GLU A 58 -7.65 16.04 5.35
CA GLU A 58 -8.51 16.28 4.18
C GLU A 58 -9.90 15.68 4.37
N PHE A 59 -9.98 14.43 4.85
CA PHE A 59 -11.23 13.74 5.13
C PHE A 59 -12.03 14.43 6.25
N MET A 60 -11.38 14.85 7.32
CA MET A 60 -12.04 15.55 8.43
C MET A 60 -12.59 16.92 8.03
N ARG A 61 -12.02 17.54 6.99
CA ARG A 61 -12.48 18.80 6.42
C ARG A 61 -13.46 18.61 5.27
N LEU A 62 -13.72 17.36 4.86
CA LEU A 62 -14.66 17.05 3.81
C LEU A 62 -16.09 17.39 4.27
N HIS A 63 -16.61 18.50 3.76
CA HIS A 63 -18.01 18.88 3.85
C HIS A 63 -18.66 18.66 2.49
N GLN A 64 -19.92 18.24 2.46
CA GLN A 64 -20.62 17.95 1.21
C GLN A 64 -20.73 19.19 0.31
N GLU A 65 -20.90 20.40 0.87
CA GLU A 65 -20.96 21.71 0.16
C GLU A 65 -21.50 21.65 -1.29
N GLY A 66 -22.69 21.07 -1.47
CA GLY A 66 -23.36 21.00 -2.77
C GLY A 66 -22.88 19.91 -3.74
N MET A 67 -21.89 19.09 -3.35
CA MET A 67 -21.49 17.89 -4.06
C MET A 67 -22.64 16.87 -4.05
N THR A 68 -23.07 16.46 -5.24
CA THR A 68 -24.06 15.39 -5.41
C THR A 68 -23.40 14.06 -5.11
N ILE A 69 -23.99 13.29 -4.19
CA ILE A 69 -23.59 11.91 -3.94
C ILE A 69 -24.10 11.08 -5.13
N SER A 70 -23.21 10.40 -5.84
CA SER A 70 -23.60 9.41 -6.85
C SER A 70 -23.91 8.07 -6.19
N GLU A 71 -24.94 7.38 -6.68
CA GLU A 71 -25.23 5.96 -6.37
C GLU A 71 -24.17 5.01 -6.93
#